data_AF-F9G254-F1
#
_entry.id   AF-F9G254-F1
#
_cell.length_a   1.000
_cell.length_b   1.000
_cell.length_c   1.000
_cell.angle_alpha   90.00
_cell.angle_beta   90.00
_cell.angle_gamma   90.00
#
_symmetry.space_group_name_H-M   'P 1'
#
loop_
_entity.id
_entity.type
_entity.pdbx_description
1 polymer ?
#
loop_
_entity_poly.entity_id
_entity_poly.type
_entity_poly.pdbx_seq_one_letter_code
_entity_poly.pdbx_strand_id
1 'polypeptide(L)'
;MAVRAQFENSNEVGVFSTLTNSYALVALGASENFYSVFEAELQDIIPTVRTTIAGTRIIGRMTAGNRKGLLVPTTTTDQELQHLRNSLPDSVRIQRIEERLSALGNVIVTNDHIALVHPDLERETEEIIADVLGVEVFRQTVADNVLVGSYMSLSNQGGLVHPKTPIQDQDELSSLLQVPLVAGSVNRGSNVVGAGMVVNDWLAVTGLDTTATELSVIESVFRLGEGQGPSNINTSMKDTMGRLSVIPLSWTEKDHVVLQGQSRDRPARLHDPSDLICLGCGIAVAAVAAVPGDQPTLSNSSATSVCLYMTSLYILKILNSFIPLEAQNNSSTMSSNEKPQHLEPSKLGTKQYWDDLYTNEITNHAADPSDIGTVWFDDSDAEAKILEFLDGLLDPSDPDSPVLSHDTTTFLDLGCGNGSLLFSLREEDWSARALGVDYSPQSIALARQIATTKDDLEKPVEFEEWDLIAGPYSPVLNGEQTEGWDVVLDKGTFDAISLSDEKDAQGRRLCECYRERVLPLVRKGGVFLVTSCNWTETELRGWFEKTSEEGFQVVGRVEYRSFSFGGHKGQTISTLCFRRV
;
A
#
# COMPACT_ATOMS: atom_id res chain seq x y z
N MET A 1 6.16 24.39 10.90
CA MET A 1 7.32 23.51 11.17
C MET A 1 7.09 22.19 10.45
N ALA A 2 8.13 21.47 10.04
CA ALA A 2 7.97 20.11 9.52
C ALA A 2 8.19 19.07 10.62
N VAL A 3 7.20 18.21 10.85
CA VAL A 3 7.23 17.14 11.86
C VAL A 3 7.18 15.78 11.18
N ARG A 4 7.75 14.78 11.86
CA ARG A 4 7.77 13.40 11.36
C ARG A 4 6.69 12.58 12.06
N ALA A 5 5.97 11.79 11.30
CA ALA A 5 5.00 10.82 11.80
C ALA A 5 5.17 9.49 11.08
N GLN A 6 4.66 8.44 11.72
CA GLN A 6 4.56 7.11 11.12
C GLN A 6 3.19 6.55 11.45
N PHE A 7 2.42 6.18 10.42
CA PHE A 7 1.15 5.51 10.63
C PHE A 7 1.42 4.01 10.72
N GLU A 8 1.29 3.44 11.91
CA GLU A 8 1.70 2.06 12.20
C GLU A 8 3.17 1.85 11.79
N ASN A 9 3.43 1.14 10.70
CA ASN A 9 4.78 0.93 10.15
C ASN A 9 5.00 1.62 8.79
N SER A 10 4.04 2.41 8.31
CA SER A 10 4.12 3.12 7.04
C SER A 10 4.56 4.58 7.22
N ASN A 11 5.49 5.00 6.38
CA ASN A 11 5.95 6.38 6.26
C ASN A 11 5.10 7.22 5.29
N GLU A 12 4.08 6.63 4.67
CA GLU A 12 3.21 7.29 3.71
C GLU A 12 2.06 8.01 4.41
N VAL A 13 2.40 9.05 5.19
CA VAL A 13 1.48 9.81 6.05
C VAL A 13 0.28 10.38 5.27
N GLY A 14 0.49 10.81 4.02
CA GLY A 14 -0.55 11.34 3.14
C GLY A 14 -1.50 10.28 2.59
N VAL A 15 -1.28 9.00 2.84
CA VAL A 15 -2.29 7.97 2.58
C VAL A 15 -3.36 7.95 3.66
N PHE A 16 -2.97 8.21 4.90
CA PHE A 16 -3.82 8.02 6.09
C PHE A 16 -4.33 9.34 6.68
N SER A 17 -3.95 10.47 6.10
CA SER A 17 -4.36 11.78 6.58
C SER A 17 -4.61 12.76 5.43
N THR A 18 -5.48 13.72 5.69
CA THR A 18 -5.73 14.88 4.83
C THR A 18 -5.55 16.12 5.69
N LEU A 19 -4.70 17.04 5.28
CA LEU A 19 -4.44 18.28 6.02
C LEU A 19 -4.86 19.47 5.16
N THR A 20 -5.69 20.35 5.72
CA THR A 20 -6.10 21.61 5.08
C THR A 20 -5.87 22.78 6.04
N ASN A 21 -6.21 23.99 5.60
CA ASN A 21 -6.18 25.19 6.45
C ASN A 21 -7.37 25.31 7.42
N SER A 22 -8.39 24.45 7.34
CA SER A 22 -9.57 24.56 8.22
C SER A 22 -9.94 23.28 8.96
N TYR A 23 -9.43 22.13 8.54
CA TYR A 23 -9.66 20.83 9.17
C TYR A 23 -8.53 19.86 8.82
N ALA A 24 -8.34 18.87 9.66
CA ALA A 24 -7.53 17.70 9.37
C ALA A 24 -8.40 16.44 9.48
N LEU A 25 -8.21 15.50 8.56
CA LEU A 25 -8.79 14.17 8.63
C LEU A 25 -7.68 13.18 8.97
N VAL A 26 -7.93 12.28 9.90
CA VAL A 26 -7.00 11.22 10.28
C VAL A 26 -7.72 9.87 10.26
N ALA A 27 -7.06 8.85 9.72
CA ALA A 27 -7.58 7.50 9.66
C ALA A 27 -7.92 6.96 11.05
N LEU A 28 -9.09 6.35 11.19
CA LEU A 28 -9.49 5.63 12.39
C LEU A 28 -8.59 4.40 12.60
N GLY A 29 -8.22 4.13 13.84
CA GLY A 29 -7.35 3.01 14.21
C GLY A 29 -5.85 3.34 14.19
N ALA A 30 -5.47 4.61 13.99
CA ALA A 30 -4.09 5.03 14.18
C ALA A 30 -3.63 4.82 15.64
N SER A 31 -2.32 4.64 15.85
CA SER A 31 -1.75 4.63 17.19
C SER A 31 -1.82 6.03 17.82
N GLU A 32 -1.83 6.11 19.15
CA GLU A 32 -1.77 7.39 19.88
C GLU A 32 -0.54 8.21 19.50
N ASN A 33 0.58 7.56 19.12
CA ASN A 33 1.74 8.27 18.60
C ASN A 33 1.40 9.07 17.34
N PHE A 34 0.64 8.51 16.40
CA PHE A 34 0.24 9.22 15.18
C PHE A 34 -0.72 10.37 15.50
N TYR A 35 -1.75 10.13 16.32
CA TYR A 35 -2.68 11.20 16.72
C TYR A 35 -1.98 12.33 17.47
N SER A 36 -1.06 11.99 18.37
CA SER A 36 -0.34 12.98 19.17
C SER A 36 0.44 13.98 18.33
N VAL A 37 0.96 13.59 17.16
CA VAL A 37 1.67 14.51 16.25
C VAL A 37 0.72 15.56 15.68
N PHE A 38 -0.48 15.16 15.27
CA PHE A 38 -1.48 16.08 14.76
C PHE A 38 -2.10 16.91 15.89
N GLU A 39 -2.42 16.30 17.03
CA GLU A 39 -3.04 17.00 18.16
C GLU A 39 -2.09 18.00 18.80
N ALA A 40 -0.81 17.66 18.99
CA ALA A 40 0.17 18.59 19.56
C ALA A 40 0.29 19.90 18.76
N GLU A 41 0.14 19.83 17.44
CA GLU A 41 0.31 20.99 16.55
C GLU A 41 -1.02 21.65 16.17
N LEU A 42 -2.16 20.93 16.20
CA LEU A 42 -3.44 21.39 15.64
C LEU A 42 -4.58 21.54 16.64
N GLN A 43 -4.50 20.96 17.85
CA GLN A 43 -5.64 20.79 18.77
C GLN A 43 -6.42 22.09 19.05
N ASP A 44 -5.75 23.24 19.06
CA ASP A 44 -6.38 24.54 19.34
C ASP A 44 -6.64 25.40 18.08
N ILE A 45 -6.29 24.92 16.89
CA ILE A 45 -6.32 25.70 15.64
C ILE A 45 -7.40 25.21 14.69
N ILE A 46 -7.41 23.89 14.39
CA ILE A 46 -8.36 23.27 13.47
C ILE A 46 -8.84 21.92 14.01
N PRO A 47 -10.10 21.53 13.74
CA PRO A 47 -10.61 20.23 14.14
C PRO A 47 -9.87 19.09 13.42
N THR A 48 -9.36 18.15 14.22
CA THR A 48 -8.82 16.87 13.75
C THR A 48 -9.89 15.80 13.86
N VAL A 49 -10.42 15.35 12.72
CA VAL A 49 -11.53 14.39 12.66
C VAL A 49 -11.00 13.00 12.37
N ARG A 50 -11.22 12.09 13.32
CA ARG A 50 -10.90 10.66 13.18
C ARG A 50 -12.03 9.97 12.42
N THR A 51 -11.76 9.39 11.25
CA THR A 51 -12.81 8.81 10.39
C THR A 51 -12.29 7.66 9.52
N THR A 52 -13.21 6.87 9.00
CA THR A 52 -13.00 6.03 7.82
C THR A 52 -13.68 6.67 6.62
N ILE A 53 -13.30 6.25 5.41
CA ILE A 53 -13.98 6.62 4.16
C ILE A 53 -14.24 5.33 3.37
N ALA A 54 -15.51 5.05 3.08
CA ALA A 54 -15.94 3.82 2.44
C ALA A 54 -15.50 2.55 3.20
N GLY A 55 -15.46 2.63 4.54
CA GLY A 55 -14.98 1.54 5.41
C GLY A 55 -13.46 1.32 5.37
N THR A 56 -12.70 2.22 4.75
CA THR A 56 -11.24 2.09 4.61
C THR A 56 -10.47 3.11 5.46
N ARG A 57 -9.21 2.78 5.76
CA ARG A 57 -8.27 3.64 6.50
C ARG A 57 -7.43 4.56 5.59
N ILE A 58 -7.49 4.38 4.27
CA ILE A 58 -6.70 5.15 3.28
C ILE A 58 -7.35 6.51 2.94
N ILE A 59 -7.81 7.23 3.97
CA ILE A 59 -8.67 8.41 3.81
C ILE A 59 -8.03 9.56 3.02
N GLY A 60 -6.70 9.69 3.08
CA GLY A 60 -5.94 10.72 2.38
C GLY A 60 -5.90 10.49 0.87
N ARG A 61 -5.94 9.22 0.43
CA ARG A 61 -6.07 8.88 -0.99
C ARG A 61 -7.53 8.94 -1.47
N MET A 62 -8.48 8.64 -0.59
CA MET A 62 -9.89 8.59 -0.96
C MET A 62 -10.54 9.96 -1.04
N THR A 63 -9.96 11.00 -0.42
CA THR A 63 -10.56 12.33 -0.33
C THR A 63 -9.64 13.41 -0.87
N ALA A 64 -10.22 14.51 -1.32
CA ALA A 64 -9.51 15.72 -1.69
C ALA A 64 -10.28 16.93 -1.18
N GLY A 65 -9.61 17.95 -0.67
CA GLY A 65 -10.28 19.12 -0.12
C GLY A 65 -9.35 20.26 0.19
N ASN A 66 -9.95 21.44 0.39
CA ASN A 66 -9.28 22.66 0.79
C ASN A 66 -10.05 23.30 1.95
N ARG A 67 -9.80 24.57 2.28
CA ARG A 67 -10.51 25.17 3.42
C ARG A 67 -12.03 25.36 3.24
N LYS A 68 -12.53 25.24 2.00
CA LYS A 68 -13.92 25.56 1.62
C LYS A 68 -14.77 24.32 1.39
N GLY A 69 -14.17 23.21 0.99
CA GLY A 69 -14.90 22.00 0.63
C GLY A 69 -14.10 20.73 0.75
N LEU A 70 -14.84 19.62 0.91
CA LEU A 70 -14.33 18.27 0.99
C LEU A 70 -15.07 17.37 -0.01
N LEU A 71 -14.32 16.72 -0.89
CA LEU A 71 -14.80 15.74 -1.84
C LEU A 71 -14.58 14.34 -1.28
N VAL A 72 -15.64 13.54 -1.30
CA VAL A 72 -15.63 12.14 -0.85
C VAL A 72 -16.21 11.23 -1.94
N PRO A 73 -15.80 9.96 -2.04
CA PRO A 73 -16.27 9.05 -3.08
C PRO A 73 -17.75 8.68 -2.84
N THR A 74 -18.45 8.25 -3.88
CA THR A 74 -19.84 7.74 -3.81
C THR A 74 -20.00 6.57 -2.84
N THR A 75 -18.95 5.78 -2.64
CA THR A 75 -18.92 4.63 -1.71
C THR A 75 -18.85 5.02 -0.23
N THR A 76 -18.69 6.30 0.09
CA THR A 76 -18.71 6.80 1.48
C THR A 76 -20.07 6.55 2.10
N THR A 77 -20.12 5.87 3.26
CA THR A 77 -21.37 5.53 3.93
C THR A 77 -22.09 6.77 4.46
N ASP A 78 -23.40 6.68 4.71
CA ASP A 78 -24.17 7.79 5.28
C ASP A 78 -23.75 8.09 6.73
N GLN A 79 -23.28 7.09 7.47
CA GLN A 79 -22.76 7.27 8.83
C GLN A 79 -21.46 8.07 8.83
N GLU A 80 -20.50 7.71 7.95
CA GLU A 80 -19.26 8.48 7.77
C GLU A 80 -19.56 9.93 7.34
N LEU A 81 -20.48 10.11 6.38
CA LEU A 81 -20.87 11.43 5.90
C LEU A 81 -21.49 12.29 7.00
N GLN A 82 -22.35 11.69 7.84
CA GLN A 82 -22.96 12.39 8.97
C GLN A 82 -21.92 12.75 10.05
N HIS A 83 -20.98 11.84 10.33
CA HIS A 83 -19.87 12.09 11.26
C HIS A 83 -18.99 13.25 10.81
N LEU A 84 -18.65 13.31 9.51
CA LEU A 84 -17.92 14.42 8.91
C LEU A 84 -18.70 15.73 9.06
N ARG A 85 -19.99 15.75 8.73
CA ARG A 85 -20.84 16.96 8.86
C ARG A 85 -20.95 17.46 10.29
N ASN A 86 -20.95 16.57 11.27
CA ASN A 86 -21.04 16.95 12.68
C ASN A 86 -19.71 17.49 13.23
N SER A 87 -18.59 17.11 12.62
CA SER A 87 -17.24 17.36 13.14
C SER A 87 -16.50 18.48 12.40
N LEU A 88 -16.82 18.72 11.12
CA LEU A 88 -16.24 19.79 10.33
C LEU A 88 -16.99 21.13 10.54
N PRO A 89 -16.32 22.28 10.34
CA PRO A 89 -16.99 23.59 10.39
C PRO A 89 -18.09 23.71 9.32
N ASP A 90 -19.18 24.42 9.64
CA ASP A 90 -20.32 24.65 8.73
C ASP A 90 -19.93 25.35 7.42
N SER A 91 -18.77 26.03 7.39
CA SER A 91 -18.22 26.65 6.19
C SER A 91 -17.71 25.65 5.16
N VAL A 92 -17.48 24.38 5.54
CA VAL A 92 -16.94 23.35 4.66
C VAL A 92 -18.07 22.60 3.96
N ARG A 93 -18.15 22.74 2.64
CA ARG A 93 -19.12 21.99 1.83
C ARG A 93 -18.62 20.58 1.56
N ILE A 94 -19.33 19.58 2.07
CA ILE A 94 -19.01 18.16 1.85
C ILE A 94 -19.88 17.62 0.71
N GLN A 95 -19.26 17.08 -0.34
CA GLN A 95 -19.95 16.56 -1.53
C GLN A 95 -19.44 15.16 -1.91
N ARG A 96 -20.38 14.23 -2.17
CA ARG A 96 -20.08 12.95 -2.81
C ARG A 96 -19.89 13.17 -4.30
N ILE A 97 -18.84 12.59 -4.87
CA ILE A 97 -18.54 12.67 -6.29
C ILE A 97 -18.30 11.26 -6.85
N GLU A 98 -18.84 11.00 -8.03
CA GLU A 98 -18.59 9.77 -8.79
C GLU A 98 -17.39 10.01 -9.71
N GLU A 99 -16.34 9.22 -9.51
CA GLU A 99 -15.11 9.27 -10.30
C GLU A 99 -14.66 7.81 -10.48
N ARG A 100 -14.28 7.44 -11.71
CA ARG A 100 -14.02 6.04 -12.12
C ARG A 100 -12.57 5.79 -12.53
N LEU A 101 -11.76 6.83 -12.72
CA LEU A 101 -10.36 6.74 -13.13
C LEU A 101 -9.48 6.24 -11.97
N SER A 102 -9.59 6.88 -10.80
CA SER A 102 -8.83 6.48 -9.61
C SER A 102 -9.47 7.05 -8.32
N ALA A 103 -8.73 7.01 -7.21
CA ALA A 103 -9.15 7.65 -5.97
C ALA A 103 -8.97 9.18 -6.06
N LEU A 104 -9.86 9.93 -5.39
CA LEU A 104 -9.93 11.40 -5.50
C LEU A 104 -8.60 12.09 -5.14
N GLY A 105 -7.93 11.62 -4.08
CA GLY A 105 -6.64 12.16 -3.64
C GLY A 105 -5.46 11.79 -4.54
N ASN A 106 -5.63 10.90 -5.52
CA ASN A 106 -4.62 10.64 -6.55
C ASN A 106 -4.81 11.53 -7.79
N VAL A 107 -6.07 11.80 -8.14
CA VAL A 107 -6.43 12.55 -9.36
C VAL A 107 -6.56 14.05 -9.13
N ILE A 108 -6.61 14.50 -7.87
CA ILE A 108 -6.78 15.92 -7.50
C ILE A 108 -5.67 16.33 -6.55
N VAL A 109 -4.99 17.43 -6.86
CA VAL A 109 -4.17 18.19 -5.90
C VAL A 109 -4.69 19.62 -5.88
N THR A 110 -4.91 20.19 -4.69
CA THR A 110 -5.60 21.48 -4.56
C THR A 110 -5.00 22.30 -3.44
N ASN A 111 -5.05 23.62 -3.59
CA ASN A 111 -4.94 24.57 -2.49
C ASN A 111 -6.25 25.38 -2.36
N ASP A 112 -6.23 26.55 -1.72
CA ASP A 112 -7.44 27.37 -1.53
C ASP A 112 -7.84 28.19 -2.78
N HIS A 113 -7.01 28.19 -3.83
CA HIS A 113 -7.14 29.06 -4.99
C HIS A 113 -7.27 28.28 -6.30
N ILE A 114 -6.50 27.21 -6.47
CA ILE A 114 -6.36 26.44 -7.71
C ILE A 114 -6.34 24.93 -7.38
N ALA A 115 -6.85 24.12 -8.30
CA ALA A 115 -6.70 22.67 -8.32
C ALA A 115 -6.07 22.20 -9.64
N LEU A 116 -5.15 21.25 -9.55
CA LEU A 116 -4.73 20.44 -10.70
C LEU A 116 -5.46 19.10 -10.66
N VAL A 117 -5.93 18.67 -11.83
CA VAL A 117 -6.67 17.42 -11.98
C VAL A 117 -6.12 16.56 -13.11
N HIS A 118 -6.45 15.27 -13.05
CA HIS A 118 -6.16 14.31 -14.12
C HIS A 118 -6.65 14.81 -15.50
N PRO A 119 -5.87 14.71 -16.58
CA PRO A 119 -6.24 15.24 -17.90
C PRO A 119 -7.54 14.67 -18.47
N ASP A 120 -7.79 13.38 -18.26
CA ASP A 120 -8.97 12.66 -18.76
C ASP A 120 -10.21 12.74 -17.84
N LEU A 121 -10.19 13.60 -16.82
CA LEU A 121 -11.32 13.74 -15.89
C LEU A 121 -12.58 14.22 -16.64
N GLU A 122 -13.74 13.66 -16.29
CA GLU A 122 -15.01 14.04 -16.93
C GLU A 122 -15.37 15.50 -16.63
N ARG A 123 -15.98 16.20 -17.60
CA ARG A 123 -16.29 17.64 -17.45
C ARG A 123 -17.27 17.91 -16.31
N GLU A 124 -18.21 17.00 -16.07
CA GLU A 124 -19.15 17.09 -14.96
C GLU A 124 -18.43 17.03 -13.61
N THR A 125 -17.49 16.09 -13.45
CA THR A 125 -16.63 15.96 -12.27
C THR A 125 -15.79 17.22 -12.06
N GLU A 126 -15.23 17.79 -13.13
CA GLU A 126 -14.47 19.05 -13.07
C GLU A 126 -15.33 20.24 -12.58
N GLU A 127 -16.55 20.37 -13.12
CA GLU A 127 -17.50 21.42 -12.72
C GLU A 127 -17.88 21.28 -11.22
N ILE A 128 -18.06 20.05 -10.72
CA ILE A 128 -18.32 19.78 -9.30
C ILE A 128 -17.12 20.17 -8.43
N ILE A 129 -15.90 19.83 -8.85
CA ILE A 129 -14.67 20.18 -8.12
C ILE A 129 -14.56 21.71 -8.00
N ALA A 130 -14.75 22.43 -9.10
CA ALA A 130 -14.69 23.89 -9.13
C ALA A 130 -15.75 24.54 -8.22
N ASP A 131 -16.99 24.03 -8.23
CA ASP A 131 -18.10 24.55 -7.41
C ASP A 131 -17.92 24.27 -5.91
N VAL A 132 -17.52 23.04 -5.55
CA VAL A 132 -17.41 22.63 -4.14
C VAL A 132 -16.17 23.23 -3.48
N LEU A 133 -15.02 23.20 -4.14
CA LEU A 133 -13.77 23.72 -3.60
C LEU A 133 -13.63 25.24 -3.82
N GLY A 134 -14.42 25.82 -4.73
CA GLY A 134 -14.38 27.24 -5.05
C GLY A 134 -13.02 27.67 -5.59
N VAL A 135 -12.47 26.88 -6.52
CA VAL A 135 -11.12 27.07 -7.10
C VAL A 135 -11.18 26.95 -8.62
N GLU A 136 -10.19 27.53 -9.29
CA GLU A 136 -9.98 27.30 -10.72
C GLU A 136 -9.33 25.92 -10.91
N VAL A 137 -9.83 25.15 -11.88
CA VAL A 137 -9.37 23.77 -12.13
C VAL A 137 -8.59 23.73 -13.43
N PHE A 138 -7.39 23.16 -13.40
CA PHE A 138 -6.57 22.95 -14.58
C PHE A 138 -6.21 21.48 -14.75
N ARG A 139 -6.34 21.00 -15.99
CA ARG A 139 -5.91 19.65 -16.39
C ARG A 139 -4.42 19.68 -16.70
N GLN A 140 -3.62 18.92 -15.95
CA GLN A 140 -2.18 18.93 -16.13
C GLN A 140 -1.55 17.61 -15.68
N THR A 141 -0.31 17.36 -16.11
CA THR A 141 0.53 16.23 -15.67
C THR A 141 1.75 16.71 -14.90
N VAL A 142 2.30 15.88 -14.01
CA VAL A 142 3.55 16.18 -13.27
C VAL A 142 4.60 15.14 -13.61
N ALA A 143 5.69 15.54 -14.26
CA ALA A 143 6.74 14.65 -14.75
C ALA A 143 6.18 13.48 -15.60
N ASP A 144 5.32 13.79 -16.57
CA ASP A 144 4.59 12.83 -17.41
C ASP A 144 3.63 11.89 -16.66
N ASN A 145 3.38 12.11 -15.37
CA ASN A 145 2.41 11.34 -14.60
C ASN A 145 1.05 12.05 -14.56
N VAL A 146 0.01 11.27 -14.84
CA VAL A 146 -1.39 11.73 -14.81
C VAL A 146 -1.99 11.83 -13.40
N LEU A 147 -1.40 11.14 -12.42
CA LEU A 147 -1.86 11.13 -11.02
C LEU A 147 -1.23 12.28 -10.23
N VAL A 148 -1.67 13.49 -10.50
CA VAL A 148 -1.12 14.72 -9.91
C VAL A 148 -1.09 14.71 -8.38
N GLY A 149 -2.11 14.16 -7.70
CA GLY A 149 -2.18 14.08 -6.23
C GLY A 149 -1.26 13.04 -5.60
N SER A 150 -0.71 12.11 -6.38
CA SER A 150 0.32 11.19 -5.93
C SER A 150 1.72 11.80 -6.02
N TYR A 151 1.95 12.62 -7.04
CA TYR A 151 3.29 13.11 -7.41
C TYR A 151 3.53 14.59 -7.08
N MET A 152 2.57 15.23 -6.42
CA MET A 152 2.66 16.61 -5.97
C MET A 152 2.03 16.80 -4.60
N SER A 153 2.65 17.63 -3.77
CA SER A 153 2.07 18.17 -2.54
C SER A 153 2.03 19.70 -2.64
N LEU A 154 0.90 20.31 -2.31
CA LEU A 154 0.62 21.73 -2.61
C LEU A 154 0.00 22.44 -1.39
N SER A 155 0.44 23.68 -1.16
CA SER A 155 -0.14 24.62 -0.19
C SER A 155 -0.42 25.97 -0.88
N ASN A 156 -0.81 27.00 -0.13
CA ASN A 156 -0.88 28.36 -0.69
C ASN A 156 0.51 29.04 -0.77
N GLN A 157 1.52 28.50 -0.08
CA GLN A 157 2.85 29.11 0.01
C GLN A 157 3.85 28.55 -1.01
N GLY A 158 3.65 27.31 -1.44
CA GLY A 158 4.56 26.57 -2.30
C GLY A 158 4.08 25.15 -2.57
N GLY A 159 4.85 24.43 -3.39
CA GLY A 159 4.58 23.02 -3.69
C GLY A 159 5.85 22.21 -3.95
N LEU A 160 5.77 20.92 -3.63
CA LEU A 160 6.83 19.95 -3.86
C LEU A 160 6.35 18.98 -4.95
N VAL A 161 7.12 18.85 -6.03
CA VAL A 161 6.80 18.00 -7.18
C VAL A 161 7.78 16.85 -7.30
N HIS A 162 7.43 15.84 -8.10
CA HIS A 162 8.26 14.68 -8.39
C HIS A 162 9.72 15.07 -8.71
N PRO A 163 10.74 14.35 -8.19
CA PRO A 163 12.14 14.76 -8.27
C PRO A 163 12.72 14.81 -9.69
N LYS A 164 12.10 14.09 -10.65
CA LYS A 164 12.49 14.11 -12.06
C LYS A 164 11.73 15.14 -12.91
N THR A 165 10.96 16.03 -12.30
CA THR A 165 10.22 17.07 -13.04
C THR A 165 11.23 18.03 -13.69
N PRO A 166 11.18 18.24 -15.03
CA PRO A 166 12.05 19.19 -15.72
C PRO A 166 11.91 20.61 -15.14
N ILE A 167 12.99 21.41 -15.20
CA ILE A 167 12.94 22.81 -14.74
C ILE A 167 11.91 23.62 -15.54
N GLN A 168 11.77 23.34 -16.83
CA GLN A 168 10.78 23.99 -17.68
C GLN A 168 9.35 23.74 -17.18
N ASP A 169 9.02 22.49 -16.85
CA ASP A 169 7.69 22.12 -16.33
C ASP A 169 7.47 22.72 -14.94
N GLN A 170 8.52 22.79 -14.09
CA GLN A 170 8.45 23.47 -12.80
C GLN A 170 8.13 24.97 -12.97
N ASP A 171 8.77 25.65 -13.92
CA ASP A 171 8.54 27.07 -14.22
C ASP A 171 7.13 27.32 -14.78
N GLU A 172 6.64 26.42 -15.65
CA GLU A 172 5.28 26.47 -16.20
C GLU A 172 4.23 26.26 -15.09
N LEU A 173 4.38 25.22 -14.28
CA LEU A 173 3.48 24.92 -13.16
C LEU A 173 3.53 26.03 -12.09
N SER A 174 4.71 26.59 -11.80
CA SER A 174 4.88 27.71 -10.87
C SER A 174 4.16 28.96 -11.39
N SER A 175 4.27 29.23 -12.69
CA SER A 175 3.55 30.33 -13.36
C SER A 175 2.04 30.10 -13.39
N LEU A 176 1.58 28.86 -13.50
CA LEU A 176 0.16 28.53 -13.46
C LEU A 176 -0.41 28.68 -12.04
N LEU A 177 0.26 28.10 -11.05
CA LEU A 177 -0.20 28.04 -9.66
C LEU A 177 0.09 29.31 -8.86
N GLN A 178 0.93 30.20 -9.38
CA GLN A 178 1.38 31.44 -8.73
C GLN A 178 2.09 31.19 -7.39
N VAL A 179 2.70 30.02 -7.21
CA VAL A 179 3.46 29.63 -6.01
C VAL A 179 4.78 28.97 -6.41
N PRO A 180 5.87 29.12 -5.62
CA PRO A 180 7.14 28.49 -5.92
C PRO A 180 7.03 26.96 -5.85
N LEU A 181 7.62 26.29 -6.84
CA LEU A 181 7.70 24.84 -6.91
C LEU A 181 9.16 24.39 -6.87
N VAL A 182 9.40 23.26 -6.21
CA VAL A 182 10.70 22.60 -6.17
C VAL A 182 10.50 21.11 -6.42
N ALA A 183 11.36 20.52 -7.26
CA ALA A 183 11.47 19.08 -7.39
C ALA A 183 12.25 18.49 -6.21
N GLY A 184 11.68 17.51 -5.53
CA GLY A 184 12.31 16.87 -4.39
C GLY A 184 11.71 15.52 -4.04
N SER A 185 12.29 14.86 -3.05
CA SER A 185 11.85 13.57 -2.54
C SER A 185 11.43 13.66 -1.08
N VAL A 186 10.75 12.61 -0.62
CA VAL A 186 10.39 12.37 0.78
C VAL A 186 10.85 10.95 1.15
N ASN A 187 10.88 10.60 2.43
CA ASN A 187 11.13 9.21 2.87
C ASN A 187 12.41 8.56 2.30
N ARG A 188 13.55 9.28 2.30
CA ARG A 188 14.85 8.81 1.76
C ARG A 188 14.81 8.50 0.26
N GLY A 189 14.29 9.43 -0.53
CA GLY A 189 14.31 9.32 -1.99
C GLY A 189 13.04 8.75 -2.62
N SER A 190 11.96 8.58 -1.86
CA SER A 190 10.64 8.28 -2.42
C SER A 190 10.18 9.44 -3.31
N ASN A 191 9.71 9.08 -4.50
CA ASN A 191 9.23 10.01 -5.51
C ASN A 191 7.71 10.23 -5.46
N VAL A 192 6.99 9.48 -4.62
CA VAL A 192 5.53 9.60 -4.41
C VAL A 192 5.27 10.66 -3.34
N VAL A 193 5.54 11.91 -3.71
CA VAL A 193 5.58 13.04 -2.78
C VAL A 193 4.26 13.27 -2.06
N GLY A 194 3.15 13.12 -2.77
CA GLY A 194 1.81 13.30 -2.19
C GLY A 194 1.51 12.25 -1.13
N ALA A 195 2.00 11.01 -1.27
CA ALA A 195 1.79 9.93 -0.30
C ALA A 195 2.68 10.09 0.94
N GLY A 196 3.92 10.56 0.77
CA GLY A 196 4.88 10.62 1.85
C GLY A 196 4.68 11.79 2.82
N MET A 197 3.86 12.78 2.47
CA MET A 197 3.61 13.94 3.33
C MET A 197 2.26 14.62 3.10
N VAL A 198 1.80 15.35 4.12
CA VAL A 198 0.70 16.32 4.03
C VAL A 198 1.16 17.68 4.50
N VAL A 199 0.58 18.75 3.97
CA VAL A 199 1.01 20.11 4.26
C VAL A 199 -0.16 21.09 4.23
N ASN A 200 -0.13 22.06 5.13
CA ASN A 200 -0.90 23.29 5.04
C ASN A 200 0.04 24.50 5.19
N ASP A 201 -0.50 25.70 5.37
CA ASP A 201 0.31 26.92 5.36
C ASP A 201 1.25 27.08 6.58
N TRP A 202 1.12 26.26 7.64
CA TRP A 202 1.95 26.37 8.86
C TRP A 202 2.53 25.05 9.39
N LEU A 203 2.03 23.90 8.93
CA LEU A 203 2.43 22.56 9.35
C LEU A 203 2.67 21.68 8.12
N ALA A 204 3.80 20.97 8.11
CA ALA A 204 4.00 19.81 7.26
C ALA A 204 4.21 18.58 8.13
N VAL A 205 3.53 17.48 7.79
CA VAL A 205 3.74 16.18 8.43
C VAL A 205 4.28 15.23 7.37
N THR A 206 5.49 14.71 7.59
CA THR A 206 6.19 13.81 6.67
C THR A 206 6.38 12.44 7.30
N GLY A 207 6.69 11.42 6.50
CA GLY A 207 7.11 10.12 7.03
C GLY A 207 8.40 10.17 7.85
N LEU A 208 8.57 9.19 8.75
CA LEU A 208 9.67 9.12 9.72
C LEU A 208 11.04 9.02 9.05
N ASP A 209 11.11 8.37 7.90
CA ASP A 209 12.37 8.19 7.16
C ASP A 209 12.84 9.47 6.44
N THR A 210 11.99 10.48 6.31
CA THR A 210 12.35 11.74 5.62
C THR A 210 13.61 12.36 6.24
N THR A 211 14.65 12.51 5.42
CA THR A 211 15.98 12.93 5.82
C THR A 211 16.00 14.40 6.26
N ALA A 212 17.02 14.81 7.01
CA ALA A 212 17.17 16.22 7.40
C ALA A 212 17.34 17.15 6.18
N THR A 213 17.95 16.67 5.10
CA THR A 213 18.09 17.40 3.83
C THR A 213 16.74 17.57 3.14
N GLU A 214 15.91 16.52 3.09
CA GLU A 214 14.55 16.61 2.54
C GLU A 214 13.67 17.53 3.38
N LEU A 215 13.73 17.43 4.72
CA LEU A 215 13.00 18.34 5.61
C LEU A 215 13.40 19.81 5.39
N SER A 216 14.68 20.11 5.23
CA SER A 216 15.16 21.47 4.97
C SER A 216 14.57 22.04 3.66
N VAL A 217 14.48 21.21 2.61
CA VAL A 217 13.84 21.60 1.35
C VAL A 217 12.34 21.85 1.55
N ILE A 218 11.66 20.98 2.27
CA ILE A 218 10.22 21.10 2.59
C ILE A 218 9.95 22.38 3.38
N GLU A 219 10.69 22.62 4.46
CA GLU A 219 10.52 23.82 5.28
C GLU A 219 10.79 25.10 4.49
N SER A 220 11.77 25.06 3.57
CA SER A 220 12.07 26.20 2.70
C SER A 220 10.99 26.48 1.67
N VAL A 221 10.53 25.47 0.91
CA VAL A 221 9.56 25.67 -0.19
C VAL A 221 8.18 26.04 0.34
N PHE A 222 7.77 25.45 1.47
CA PHE A 222 6.49 25.73 2.12
C PHE A 222 6.56 26.90 3.12
N ARG A 223 7.73 27.54 3.27
CA ARG A 223 7.99 28.69 4.18
C ARG A 223 7.63 28.42 5.65
N LEU A 224 7.88 27.19 6.09
CA LEU A 224 7.59 26.71 7.43
C LEU A 224 8.76 27.08 8.37
N GLY A 225 8.68 28.23 9.05
CA GLY A 225 9.70 28.66 10.01
C GLY A 225 10.03 30.15 9.98
N GLU A 226 9.60 30.87 8.95
CA GLU A 226 9.73 32.34 8.86
C GLU A 226 8.67 33.03 9.75
N GLY A 227 8.78 32.88 11.07
CA GLY A 227 8.01 33.66 12.05
C GLY A 227 6.49 33.46 12.06
N GLN A 228 5.94 32.48 11.32
CA GLN A 228 4.51 32.17 11.29
C GLN A 228 4.13 30.99 12.19
N GLY A 229 4.58 31.01 13.44
CA GLY A 229 4.03 30.11 14.46
C GLY A 229 2.58 30.47 14.82
N PRO A 230 1.79 29.54 15.39
CA PRO A 230 0.40 29.78 15.82
C PRO A 230 0.23 31.00 16.73
N SER A 231 1.28 31.36 17.47
CA SER A 231 1.36 32.52 18.35
C SER A 231 1.18 33.87 17.64
N ASN A 232 1.39 33.97 16.33
CA ASN A 232 1.24 35.22 15.58
C ASN A 232 -0.12 35.38 14.86
N ILE A 233 -0.92 34.31 14.75
CA ILE A 233 -2.27 34.37 14.17
C ILE A 233 -3.22 35.16 15.10
N ASN A 234 -3.07 34.98 16.41
CA ASN A 234 -3.81 35.74 17.43
C ASN A 234 -3.46 37.25 17.45
N THR A 235 -2.28 37.62 16.95
CA THR A 235 -1.84 39.02 16.87
C THR A 235 -2.41 39.70 15.61
N SER A 236 -2.43 38.98 14.48
CA SER A 236 -3.04 39.43 13.22
C SER A 236 -4.55 39.68 13.34
N MET A 237 -5.27 38.79 14.06
CA MET A 237 -6.71 38.99 14.31
C MET A 237 -6.99 40.19 15.22
N LYS A 238 -6.10 40.52 16.18
CA LYS A 238 -6.23 41.72 17.00
C LYS A 238 -5.94 43.01 16.23
N ASP A 239 -4.95 43.01 15.33
CA ASP A 239 -4.63 44.18 14.50
C ASP A 239 -5.70 44.47 13.44
N THR A 240 -6.41 43.45 12.98
CA THR A 240 -7.52 43.61 12.01
C THR A 240 -8.81 44.11 12.68
N MET A 241 -9.04 43.78 13.96
CA MET A 241 -10.13 44.35 14.76
C MET A 241 -9.82 45.76 15.31
N GLY A 242 -8.55 46.18 15.34
CA GLY A 242 -8.11 47.51 15.78
C GLY A 242 -8.26 48.64 14.75
N ARG A 243 -8.70 48.34 13.51
CA ARG A 243 -8.73 49.29 12.38
C ARG A 243 -10.11 49.70 11.87
N LEU A 244 -11.18 49.48 12.64
CA LEU A 244 -12.46 50.17 12.45
C LEU A 244 -12.44 51.48 13.24
N SER A 245 -11.80 52.51 12.68
CA SER A 245 -11.85 53.85 13.24
C SER A 245 -13.23 54.47 13.03
N VAL A 246 -13.84 54.89 14.13
CA VAL A 246 -14.78 56.02 14.15
C VAL A 246 -14.03 57.21 13.54
N ILE A 247 -14.55 57.75 12.43
CA ILE A 247 -14.01 58.92 11.75
C ILE A 247 -14.56 60.19 12.45
N PRO A 248 -13.71 61.09 12.98
CA PRO A 248 -14.06 62.50 13.11
C PRO A 248 -13.54 63.25 11.87
N LEU A 249 -14.44 63.94 11.19
CA LEU A 249 -14.13 64.85 10.08
C LEU A 249 -13.25 66.02 10.55
N SER A 250 -12.10 66.20 9.90
CA SER A 250 -11.47 67.52 9.79
C SER A 250 -10.76 67.66 8.44
N TRP A 251 -10.95 68.83 7.82
CA TRP A 251 -10.44 69.22 6.52
C TRP A 251 -9.06 69.87 6.65
N THR A 252 -8.13 69.57 5.74
CA THR A 252 -7.17 70.55 5.22
C THR A 252 -6.56 70.13 3.87
N GLU A 253 -6.39 71.17 3.04
CA GLU A 253 -5.91 71.32 1.65
C GLU A 253 -4.51 70.81 1.27
N LYS A 254 -4.34 70.61 -0.07
CA LYS A 254 -3.12 70.67 -0.93
C LYS A 254 -2.18 69.45 -0.88
N ASP A 255 -1.65 68.88 -1.97
CA ASP A 255 -1.28 69.38 -3.32
C ASP A 255 -1.36 68.27 -4.40
N HIS A 256 -1.46 68.71 -5.66
CA HIS A 256 -1.36 67.95 -6.91
C HIS A 256 0.08 67.51 -7.23
N VAL A 257 0.30 66.33 -7.85
CA VAL A 257 1.20 66.11 -9.02
C VAL A 257 0.71 64.93 -9.88
N VAL A 258 0.94 65.06 -11.19
CA VAL A 258 0.37 64.35 -12.35
C VAL A 258 1.25 63.19 -12.87
N LEU A 259 0.54 62.21 -13.46
CA LEU A 259 0.79 61.14 -14.45
C LEU A 259 2.11 61.05 -15.27
N GLN A 260 2.41 59.80 -15.68
CA GLN A 260 2.94 59.25 -16.96
C GLN A 260 4.06 58.21 -16.67
N GLY A 261 4.10 56.97 -17.15
CA GLY A 261 3.55 56.33 -18.35
C GLY A 261 4.63 56.23 -19.45
N GLN A 262 5.22 55.05 -19.71
CA GLN A 262 5.66 54.64 -21.06
C GLN A 262 6.25 53.22 -21.17
N SER A 263 5.84 52.57 -22.26
CA SER A 263 6.22 51.29 -22.88
C SER A 263 7.42 51.38 -23.84
N ARG A 264 8.07 50.25 -24.17
CA ARG A 264 8.69 49.84 -25.47
C ARG A 264 9.43 48.49 -25.29
N ASP A 265 9.07 47.36 -25.90
CA ASP A 265 9.18 46.84 -27.29
C ASP A 265 10.61 46.51 -27.85
N ARG A 266 10.95 45.19 -27.86
CA ARG A 266 11.55 44.31 -28.91
C ARG A 266 12.99 44.56 -29.50
N PRO A 267 13.56 43.67 -30.38
CA PRO A 267 13.84 42.20 -30.35
C PRO A 267 15.23 41.82 -31.04
N ALA A 268 15.45 40.52 -31.40
CA ALA A 268 16.43 39.91 -32.38
C ALA A 268 17.50 38.98 -31.74
N ARG A 269 18.02 37.85 -32.27
CA ARG A 269 17.96 37.08 -33.55
C ARG A 269 18.63 35.70 -33.30
N LEU A 270 18.07 34.58 -33.78
CA LEU A 270 18.56 33.66 -34.84
C LEU A 270 20.04 33.18 -34.80
N HIS A 271 20.24 31.87 -34.60
CA HIS A 271 21.08 30.99 -35.44
C HIS A 271 20.68 29.52 -35.25
N ASP A 272 20.68 28.78 -36.36
CA ASP A 272 20.42 27.35 -36.57
C ASP A 272 21.46 26.89 -37.63
N PRO A 273 21.47 25.63 -38.11
CA PRO A 273 21.82 24.33 -37.50
C PRO A 273 23.14 23.78 -38.06
N SER A 274 23.75 22.80 -37.38
CA SER A 274 24.36 21.57 -37.95
C SER A 274 25.51 21.07 -37.07
N ASP A 275 25.30 19.94 -36.38
CA ASP A 275 26.27 18.85 -36.36
C ASP A 275 25.56 17.56 -35.94
N LEU A 276 25.34 16.72 -36.94
CA LEU A 276 24.88 15.35 -36.86
C LEU A 276 26.13 14.46 -36.91
N ILE A 277 26.25 13.47 -36.01
CA ILE A 277 26.64 12.06 -36.26
C ILE A 277 27.21 11.40 -34.99
N CYS A 278 26.52 10.31 -34.60
CA CYS A 278 26.91 9.09 -33.88
C CYS A 278 28.23 9.02 -33.09
N LEU A 279 28.16 8.52 -31.84
CA LEU A 279 28.53 7.13 -31.49
C LEU A 279 28.50 6.92 -29.96
N GLY A 280 27.96 5.77 -29.53
CA GLY A 280 28.61 4.97 -28.49
C GLY A 280 27.95 4.89 -27.12
N CYS A 281 27.42 3.70 -26.82
CA CYS A 281 27.06 3.20 -25.49
C CYS A 281 28.09 3.52 -24.40
N GLY A 282 27.58 3.80 -23.20
CA GLY A 282 28.36 3.82 -21.97
C GLY A 282 27.47 3.52 -20.77
N ILE A 283 27.19 2.24 -20.54
CA ILE A 283 26.63 1.73 -19.28
C ILE A 283 27.74 1.82 -18.23
N ALA A 284 27.47 2.49 -17.10
CA ALA A 284 28.27 2.36 -15.89
C ALA A 284 27.34 2.08 -14.70
N VAL A 285 27.32 0.80 -14.31
CA VAL A 285 26.82 0.29 -13.04
C VAL A 285 27.79 0.72 -11.94
N ALA A 286 27.29 1.33 -10.85
CA ALA A 286 28.06 1.53 -9.64
C ALA A 286 27.39 0.81 -8.47
N ALA A 287 28.04 -0.28 -8.05
CA ALA A 287 27.69 -1.10 -6.89
C ALA A 287 27.91 -0.34 -5.58
N VAL A 288 26.99 -0.52 -4.63
CA VAL A 288 27.10 -0.05 -3.25
C VAL A 288 28.02 -0.98 -2.48
N ALA A 289 29.15 -0.46 -2.01
CA ALA A 289 30.01 -1.12 -1.05
C ALA A 289 29.46 -0.92 0.36
N ALA A 290 29.26 -2.03 1.06
CA ALA A 290 28.86 -2.07 2.47
C ALA A 290 29.97 -1.56 3.39
N VAL A 291 29.61 -0.77 4.40
CA VAL A 291 30.40 -0.57 5.61
C VAL A 291 29.54 -1.05 6.79
N PRO A 292 30.00 -2.02 7.59
CA PRO A 292 29.25 -2.58 8.71
C PRO A 292 29.52 -1.79 10.01
N GLY A 293 28.47 -1.54 10.80
CA GLY A 293 28.61 -1.07 12.18
C GLY A 293 27.38 -0.33 12.69
N ASP A 294 26.84 -0.84 13.80
CA ASP A 294 25.81 -0.27 14.69
C ASP A 294 24.33 -0.26 14.23
N GLN A 295 23.61 -1.29 14.68
CA GLN A 295 22.16 -1.28 14.85
C GLN A 295 21.78 -0.73 16.24
N PRO A 296 20.72 0.09 16.36
CA PRO A 296 19.91 0.12 17.57
C PRO A 296 18.80 -0.94 17.49
N THR A 297 18.67 -1.67 18.59
CA THR A 297 17.70 -2.73 18.87
C THR A 297 16.25 -2.27 18.74
N LEU A 298 15.47 -2.92 17.86
CA LEU A 298 14.01 -2.81 17.75
C LEU A 298 13.37 -3.88 18.64
N SER A 299 12.53 -3.47 19.58
CA SER A 299 11.64 -4.37 20.33
C SER A 299 10.18 -4.07 19.98
N ASN A 300 9.41 -5.15 19.82
CA ASN A 300 7.95 -5.27 19.73
C ASN A 300 7.32 -5.02 18.35
N SER A 301 7.22 -6.10 17.57
CA SER A 301 6.43 -6.20 16.34
C SER A 301 5.05 -6.79 16.62
N SER A 302 3.99 -6.09 16.23
CA SER A 302 2.63 -6.64 16.15
C SER A 302 2.33 -7.20 14.75
N ALA A 303 1.52 -8.26 14.74
CA ALA A 303 1.02 -9.07 13.61
C ALA A 303 0.65 -8.30 12.33
N THR A 304 0.11 -7.09 12.45
CA THR A 304 -0.41 -6.29 11.32
C THR A 304 0.69 -5.75 10.40
N SER A 305 1.92 -5.58 10.91
CA SER A 305 3.06 -5.09 10.11
C SER A 305 3.54 -6.08 9.05
N VAL A 306 3.32 -7.36 9.35
CA VAL A 306 3.21 -8.55 8.50
C VAL A 306 2.72 -8.33 7.07
N CYS A 307 1.40 -8.49 7.01
CA CYS A 307 0.59 -8.44 5.82
C CYS A 307 0.76 -7.12 5.07
N LEU A 308 0.73 -5.98 5.77
CA LEU A 308 0.75 -4.65 5.14
C LEU A 308 2.05 -4.34 4.40
N TYR A 309 3.20 -4.82 4.86
CA TYR A 309 4.48 -4.65 4.18
C TYR A 309 4.53 -5.43 2.86
N MET A 310 3.96 -6.64 2.83
CA MET A 310 3.98 -7.50 1.64
C MET A 310 2.90 -7.15 0.63
N THR A 311 1.70 -6.79 1.07
CA THR A 311 0.68 -6.23 0.16
C THR A 311 1.18 -4.96 -0.51
N SER A 312 1.96 -4.13 0.20
CA SER A 312 2.60 -2.94 -0.37
C SER A 312 3.71 -3.28 -1.38
N LEU A 313 4.54 -4.29 -1.12
CA LEU A 313 5.56 -4.78 -2.06
C LEU A 313 4.94 -5.43 -3.30
N TYR A 314 3.82 -6.12 -3.17
CA TYR A 314 3.05 -6.67 -4.29
C TYR A 314 2.44 -5.58 -5.16
N ILE A 315 1.84 -4.58 -4.53
CA ILE A 315 1.32 -3.40 -5.23
C ILE A 315 2.47 -2.67 -5.92
N LEU A 316 3.64 -2.52 -5.30
CA LEU A 316 4.85 -1.98 -5.93
C LEU A 316 5.37 -2.84 -7.08
N LYS A 317 5.27 -4.17 -7.01
CA LYS A 317 5.66 -5.09 -8.08
C LYS A 317 4.69 -5.03 -9.27
N ILE A 318 3.38 -4.96 -9.00
CA ILE A 318 2.33 -4.70 -9.98
C ILE A 318 2.58 -3.32 -10.63
N LEU A 319 2.84 -2.28 -9.83
CA LEU A 319 3.16 -0.94 -10.30
C LEU A 319 4.46 -0.90 -11.14
N ASN A 320 5.49 -1.66 -10.76
CA ASN A 320 6.76 -1.75 -11.49
C ASN A 320 6.69 -2.60 -12.78
N SER A 321 5.72 -3.49 -12.91
CA SER A 321 5.46 -4.20 -14.18
C SER A 321 4.78 -3.31 -15.23
N PHE A 322 4.43 -2.07 -14.88
CA PHE A 322 3.87 -1.05 -15.78
C PHE A 322 4.91 -0.05 -16.34
N ILE A 323 6.23 -0.30 -16.21
CA ILE A 323 7.24 0.49 -16.94
C ILE A 323 7.28 -0.01 -18.40
N PRO A 324 7.03 0.84 -19.42
CA PRO A 324 7.11 0.42 -20.81
C PRO A 324 8.57 0.13 -21.21
N LEU A 325 8.82 -1.13 -21.56
CA LEU A 325 10.01 -1.60 -22.27
C LEU A 325 9.97 -1.10 -23.73
N GLU A 326 10.37 0.14 -24.00
CA GLU A 326 10.82 0.51 -25.34
C GLU A 326 12.29 0.12 -25.54
N ALA A 327 12.52 -1.19 -25.64
CA ALA A 327 13.69 -1.74 -26.35
C ALA A 327 13.51 -3.21 -26.75
N GLN A 328 12.35 -3.63 -27.28
CA GLN A 328 12.27 -4.86 -28.10
C GLN A 328 11.25 -4.71 -29.24
N ASN A 329 11.65 -3.97 -30.28
CA ASN A 329 11.10 -4.20 -31.62
C ASN A 329 11.76 -5.48 -32.18
N ASN A 330 11.18 -6.63 -31.87
CA ASN A 330 11.22 -7.77 -32.77
C ASN A 330 10.02 -8.68 -32.52
N SER A 331 9.24 -8.87 -33.58
CA SER A 331 8.15 -9.85 -33.64
C SER A 331 8.70 -11.25 -33.33
N SER A 332 8.36 -11.78 -32.16
CA SER A 332 8.42 -13.21 -31.87
C SER A 332 7.36 -13.54 -30.81
N THR A 333 6.44 -14.41 -31.19
CA THR A 333 5.53 -15.16 -30.32
C THR A 333 6.18 -15.50 -28.97
N MET A 334 5.60 -15.04 -27.86
CA MET A 334 6.01 -15.43 -26.51
C MET A 334 6.04 -16.96 -26.41
N SER A 335 7.22 -17.53 -26.14
CA SER A 335 7.36 -18.94 -25.78
C SER A 335 6.97 -19.12 -24.32
N SER A 336 6.03 -20.02 -24.06
CA SER A 336 5.40 -20.32 -22.78
C SER A 336 6.29 -21.09 -21.78
N ASN A 337 7.57 -20.74 -21.61
CA ASN A 337 8.49 -21.60 -20.85
C ASN A 337 9.61 -20.90 -20.04
N GLU A 338 9.53 -19.60 -19.78
CA GLU A 338 10.50 -18.92 -18.90
C GLU A 338 10.01 -18.90 -17.44
N LYS A 339 10.84 -19.43 -16.53
CA LYS A 339 10.56 -19.41 -15.08
C LYS A 339 10.54 -17.97 -14.55
N PRO A 340 9.67 -17.65 -13.57
CA PRO A 340 9.61 -16.30 -13.00
C PRO A 340 10.94 -15.86 -12.37
N GLN A 341 11.22 -14.55 -12.42
CA GLN A 341 12.42 -13.99 -11.80
C GLN A 341 12.32 -14.03 -10.27
N HIS A 342 13.41 -14.46 -9.65
CA HIS A 342 13.61 -14.48 -8.20
C HIS A 342 13.35 -13.14 -7.51
N LEU A 343 12.64 -13.19 -6.36
CA LEU A 343 12.47 -12.04 -5.47
C LEU A 343 13.77 -11.70 -4.73
N GLU A 344 13.92 -10.44 -4.32
CA GLU A 344 15.02 -10.05 -3.44
C GLU A 344 14.82 -10.62 -2.02
N PRO A 345 15.88 -11.10 -1.36
CA PRO A 345 15.76 -11.62 -0.01
C PRO A 345 15.30 -10.57 1.01
N SER A 346 14.59 -11.00 2.04
CA SER A 346 14.14 -10.12 3.12
C SER A 346 14.15 -10.81 4.49
N LYS A 347 13.95 -10.04 5.56
CA LYS A 347 13.84 -10.59 6.92
C LYS A 347 12.73 -11.64 7.04
N LEU A 348 11.65 -11.47 6.27
CA LEU A 348 10.50 -12.39 6.24
C LEU A 348 10.84 -13.75 5.60
N GLY A 349 11.97 -13.86 4.91
CA GLY A 349 12.49 -15.14 4.43
C GLY A 349 13.41 -15.88 5.40
N THR A 350 13.60 -15.36 6.61
CA THR A 350 14.52 -15.95 7.61
C THR A 350 13.75 -16.73 8.68
N LYS A 351 14.24 -17.91 9.07
CA LYS A 351 13.68 -18.69 10.19
C LYS A 351 13.62 -17.90 11.49
N GLN A 352 14.67 -17.13 11.76
CA GLN A 352 14.78 -16.34 12.99
C GLN A 352 13.61 -15.37 13.15
N TYR A 353 13.19 -14.71 12.06
CA TYR A 353 12.07 -13.78 12.08
C TYR A 353 10.78 -14.46 12.56
N TRP A 354 10.47 -15.62 12.00
CA TRP A 354 9.27 -16.37 12.33
C TRP A 354 9.33 -16.96 13.74
N ASP A 355 10.47 -17.51 14.15
CA ASP A 355 10.66 -17.98 15.53
C ASP A 355 10.44 -16.85 16.56
N ASP A 356 10.94 -15.64 16.27
CA ASP A 356 10.76 -14.46 17.14
C ASP A 356 9.29 -14.01 17.18
N LEU A 357 8.61 -13.99 16.02
CA LEU A 357 7.18 -13.67 15.92
C LEU A 357 6.36 -14.65 16.77
N TYR A 358 6.50 -15.95 16.54
CA TYR A 358 5.73 -16.97 17.26
C TYR A 358 6.06 -17.01 18.76
N THR A 359 7.29 -16.71 19.16
CA THR A 359 7.64 -16.56 20.59
C THR A 359 6.84 -15.45 21.26
N ASN A 360 6.68 -14.31 20.57
CA ASN A 360 5.85 -13.20 21.07
C ASN A 360 4.37 -13.59 21.10
N GLU A 361 3.87 -14.26 20.07
CA GLU A 361 2.46 -14.68 19.98
C GLU A 361 2.08 -15.70 21.04
N ILE A 362 2.96 -16.66 21.36
CA ILE A 362 2.77 -17.58 22.50
C ILE A 362 2.58 -16.80 23.80
N THR A 363 3.41 -15.78 24.01
CA THR A 363 3.35 -14.93 25.21
C THR A 363 2.05 -14.13 25.24
N ASN A 364 1.63 -13.58 24.10
CA ASN A 364 0.39 -12.83 23.97
C ASN A 364 -0.83 -13.73 24.21
N HIS A 365 -0.90 -14.90 23.56
CA HIS A 365 -2.00 -15.85 23.74
C HIS A 365 -2.09 -16.38 25.18
N ALA A 366 -0.95 -16.55 25.86
CA ALA A 366 -0.94 -16.91 27.28
C ALA A 366 -1.51 -15.80 28.18
N ALA A 367 -1.38 -14.53 27.77
CA ALA A 367 -1.94 -13.38 28.49
C ALA A 367 -3.42 -13.12 28.12
N ASP A 368 -3.80 -13.39 26.87
CA ASP A 368 -5.15 -13.23 26.33
C ASP A 368 -5.48 -14.40 25.39
N PRO A 369 -6.29 -15.39 25.84
CA PRO A 369 -6.69 -16.53 25.01
C PRO A 369 -7.48 -16.17 23.75
N SER A 370 -7.97 -14.93 23.62
CA SER A 370 -8.63 -14.46 22.39
C SER A 370 -7.64 -14.01 21.31
N ASP A 371 -6.39 -13.71 21.68
CA ASP A 371 -5.31 -13.41 20.74
C ASP A 371 -4.72 -14.70 20.20
N ILE A 372 -5.15 -15.12 19.01
CA ILE A 372 -4.65 -16.33 18.34
C ILE A 372 -3.38 -16.08 17.50
N GLY A 373 -2.73 -14.92 17.63
CA GLY A 373 -1.57 -14.55 16.83
C GLY A 373 -1.92 -14.10 15.40
N THR A 374 -0.91 -13.96 14.56
CA THR A 374 -1.05 -13.45 13.19
C THR A 374 -1.76 -14.47 12.29
N VAL A 375 -2.95 -14.12 11.80
CA VAL A 375 -3.61 -14.85 10.71
C VAL A 375 -3.17 -14.23 9.38
N TRP A 376 -2.35 -14.95 8.63
CA TRP A 376 -1.85 -14.45 7.36
C TRP A 376 -2.99 -14.34 6.32
N PHE A 377 -3.07 -13.18 5.65
CA PHE A 377 -4.07 -12.81 4.65
C PHE A 377 -5.51 -12.61 5.16
N ASP A 378 -5.68 -12.38 6.46
CA ASP A 378 -6.98 -12.06 7.07
C ASP A 378 -7.65 -10.82 6.45
N ASP A 379 -6.86 -9.84 6.01
CA ASP A 379 -7.33 -8.63 5.31
C ASP A 379 -7.99 -8.92 3.95
N SER A 380 -7.70 -10.08 3.36
CA SER A 380 -8.29 -10.55 2.10
C SER A 380 -9.34 -11.66 2.32
N ASP A 381 -9.68 -11.96 3.57
CA ASP A 381 -10.62 -13.02 3.97
C ASP A 381 -10.22 -14.40 3.37
N ALA A 382 -8.91 -14.68 3.36
CA ALA A 382 -8.35 -15.80 2.61
C ALA A 382 -8.87 -17.16 3.06
N GLU A 383 -9.03 -17.39 4.36
CA GLU A 383 -9.49 -18.69 4.88
C GLU A 383 -10.93 -18.98 4.47
N ALA A 384 -11.84 -18.03 4.68
CA ALA A 384 -13.25 -18.18 4.30
C ALA A 384 -13.39 -18.42 2.79
N LYS A 385 -12.59 -17.71 1.99
CA LYS A 385 -12.58 -17.86 0.52
C LYS A 385 -12.00 -19.20 0.06
N ILE A 386 -10.99 -19.72 0.74
CA ILE A 386 -10.44 -21.06 0.50
C ILE A 386 -11.49 -22.12 0.84
N LEU A 387 -12.18 -21.99 1.97
CA LEU A 387 -13.25 -22.92 2.38
C LEU A 387 -14.42 -22.92 1.39
N GLU A 388 -14.91 -21.74 1.01
CA GLU A 388 -15.95 -21.58 -0.03
C GLU A 388 -15.56 -22.27 -1.35
N PHE A 389 -14.28 -22.15 -1.74
CA PHE A 389 -13.76 -22.82 -2.92
C PHE A 389 -13.69 -24.34 -2.77
N LEU A 390 -13.26 -24.85 -1.61
CA LEU A 390 -13.21 -26.29 -1.33
C LEU A 390 -14.61 -26.92 -1.34
N ASP A 391 -15.61 -26.23 -0.79
CA ASP A 391 -17.01 -26.66 -0.84
C ASP A 391 -17.53 -26.71 -2.28
N GLY A 392 -17.10 -25.77 -3.13
CA GLY A 392 -17.39 -25.79 -4.56
C GLY A 392 -16.84 -27.02 -5.29
N LEU A 393 -15.78 -27.66 -4.78
CA LEU A 393 -15.21 -28.89 -5.34
C LEU A 393 -15.94 -30.17 -4.90
N LEU A 394 -16.89 -30.07 -3.97
CA LEU A 394 -17.73 -31.20 -3.54
C LEU A 394 -18.76 -31.61 -4.61
N ASP A 395 -19.06 -30.74 -5.60
CA ASP A 395 -20.08 -31.01 -6.61
C ASP A 395 -19.68 -32.19 -7.53
N PRO A 396 -20.41 -33.32 -7.48
CA PRO A 396 -20.09 -34.53 -8.24
C PRO A 396 -20.48 -34.46 -9.73
N SER A 397 -21.01 -33.33 -10.20
CA SER A 397 -21.46 -33.17 -11.59
C SER A 397 -20.32 -32.92 -12.58
N ASP A 398 -19.11 -32.61 -12.11
CA ASP A 398 -17.91 -32.50 -12.92
C ASP A 398 -17.08 -33.79 -12.86
N PRO A 399 -17.03 -34.61 -13.94
CA PRO A 399 -16.24 -35.83 -13.99
C PRO A 399 -14.73 -35.59 -13.88
N ASP A 400 -14.30 -34.34 -14.07
CA ASP A 400 -12.94 -33.88 -13.87
C ASP A 400 -12.82 -33.07 -12.56
N SER A 401 -13.67 -33.20 -11.53
CA SER A 401 -13.44 -32.59 -10.19
C SER A 401 -12.80 -33.61 -9.23
N PRO A 402 -11.84 -33.23 -8.36
CA PRO A 402 -11.47 -34.08 -7.24
C PRO A 402 -12.71 -34.26 -6.38
N VAL A 403 -13.24 -35.47 -6.28
CA VAL A 403 -14.41 -35.71 -5.43
C VAL A 403 -13.97 -35.58 -3.98
N LEU A 404 -14.08 -34.36 -3.44
CA LEU A 404 -13.86 -34.07 -2.03
C LEU A 404 -15.12 -34.46 -1.24
N SER A 405 -14.97 -34.64 0.07
CA SER A 405 -16.05 -34.95 0.99
C SER A 405 -15.63 -34.51 2.40
N HIS A 406 -16.53 -33.83 3.11
CA HIS A 406 -16.29 -33.41 4.50
C HIS A 406 -15.82 -34.56 5.40
N ASP A 407 -16.32 -35.78 5.18
CA ASP A 407 -16.04 -36.92 6.06
C ASP A 407 -14.72 -37.65 5.76
N THR A 408 -14.22 -37.55 4.53
CA THR A 408 -13.12 -38.41 4.06
C THR A 408 -11.91 -37.65 3.52
N THR A 409 -12.06 -36.38 3.16
CA THR A 409 -10.98 -35.57 2.62
C THR A 409 -9.96 -35.23 3.70
N THR A 410 -8.72 -35.68 3.49
CA THR A 410 -7.60 -35.41 4.38
C THR A 410 -6.83 -34.15 3.97
N PHE A 411 -6.37 -33.39 4.97
CA PHE A 411 -5.70 -32.09 4.78
C PHE A 411 -4.29 -32.07 5.36
N LEU A 412 -3.34 -31.53 4.60
CA LEU A 412 -2.02 -31.15 5.06
C LEU A 412 -1.82 -29.64 4.85
N ASP A 413 -1.56 -28.90 5.93
CA ASP A 413 -1.30 -27.45 5.87
C ASP A 413 0.19 -27.17 6.06
N LEU A 414 0.81 -26.56 5.03
CA LEU A 414 2.24 -26.28 4.95
C LEU A 414 2.56 -24.90 5.52
N GLY A 415 3.37 -24.88 6.58
CA GLY A 415 3.66 -23.68 7.37
C GLY A 415 2.40 -23.16 8.05
N CYS A 416 1.78 -24.02 8.86
CA CYS A 416 0.46 -23.80 9.43
C CYS A 416 0.37 -22.58 10.38
N GLY A 417 1.51 -22.04 10.83
CA GLY A 417 1.53 -20.91 11.74
C GLY A 417 0.76 -21.22 13.03
N ASN A 418 -0.21 -20.37 13.34
CA ASN A 418 -1.11 -20.54 14.48
C ASN A 418 -2.16 -21.65 14.31
N GLY A 419 -2.25 -22.31 13.15
CA GLY A 419 -3.21 -23.38 12.87
C GLY A 419 -4.63 -22.94 12.53
N SER A 420 -4.87 -21.63 12.41
CA SER A 420 -6.19 -21.02 12.13
C SER A 420 -6.95 -21.71 11.00
N LEU A 421 -6.33 -21.89 9.83
CA LEU A 421 -6.96 -22.52 8.67
C LEU A 421 -7.49 -23.93 8.95
N LEU A 422 -6.77 -24.74 9.75
CA LEU A 422 -7.21 -26.07 10.12
C LEU A 422 -8.33 -26.06 11.16
N PHE A 423 -8.37 -25.05 12.03
CA PHE A 423 -9.50 -24.85 12.93
C PHE A 423 -10.75 -24.42 12.16
N SER A 424 -10.62 -23.52 11.18
CA SER A 424 -11.71 -23.09 10.31
C SER A 424 -12.27 -24.27 9.50
N LEU A 425 -11.43 -25.20 9.03
CA LEU A 425 -11.89 -26.47 8.43
C LEU A 425 -12.76 -27.31 9.38
N ARG A 426 -12.41 -27.38 10.67
CA ARG A 426 -13.21 -28.11 11.67
C ARG A 426 -14.54 -27.43 11.96
N GLU A 427 -14.56 -26.10 11.96
CA GLU A 427 -15.78 -25.31 12.16
C GLU A 427 -16.76 -25.47 10.98
N GLU A 428 -16.26 -25.79 9.77
CA GLU A 428 -17.04 -26.14 8.57
C GLU A 428 -17.20 -27.68 8.38
N ASP A 429 -17.23 -28.44 9.48
CA ASP A 429 -17.53 -29.88 9.53
C ASP A 429 -16.58 -30.80 8.72
N TRP A 430 -15.40 -30.33 8.30
CA TRP A 430 -14.40 -31.22 7.70
C TRP A 430 -13.79 -32.11 8.77
N SER A 431 -14.12 -33.40 8.72
CA SER A 431 -13.96 -34.32 9.83
C SER A 431 -12.87 -35.39 9.61
N ALA A 432 -12.28 -35.47 8.42
CA ALA A 432 -11.14 -36.37 8.19
C ALA A 432 -9.84 -35.83 8.82
N ARG A 433 -8.77 -36.64 8.72
CA ARG A 433 -7.45 -36.31 9.28
C ARG A 433 -6.95 -34.99 8.73
N ALA A 434 -6.52 -34.08 9.62
CA ALA A 434 -5.91 -32.81 9.27
C ALA A 434 -4.61 -32.64 10.06
N LEU A 435 -3.52 -32.35 9.36
CA LEU A 435 -2.19 -32.17 9.93
C LEU A 435 -1.62 -30.81 9.51
N GLY A 436 -1.27 -29.99 10.49
CA GLY A 436 -0.49 -28.76 10.30
C GLY A 436 0.99 -29.02 10.54
N VAL A 437 1.83 -28.55 9.63
CA VAL A 437 3.29 -28.66 9.77
C VAL A 437 3.97 -27.32 9.64
N ASP A 438 5.03 -27.14 10.41
CA ASP A 438 5.86 -25.95 10.37
C ASP A 438 7.31 -26.30 10.74
N TYR A 439 8.27 -25.59 10.16
CA TYR A 439 9.68 -25.76 10.45
C TYR A 439 10.10 -25.00 11.73
N SER A 440 9.22 -24.13 12.26
CA SER A 440 9.38 -23.45 13.53
C SER A 440 8.73 -24.26 14.66
N PRO A 441 9.49 -24.74 15.66
CA PRO A 441 8.91 -25.40 16.83
C PRO A 441 8.01 -24.45 17.65
N GLN A 442 8.24 -23.14 17.59
CA GLN A 442 7.41 -22.12 18.23
C GLN A 442 6.04 -22.02 17.56
N SER A 443 5.98 -22.08 16.23
CA SER A 443 4.71 -22.16 15.48
C SER A 443 3.84 -23.34 15.97
N ILE A 444 4.45 -24.54 16.04
CA ILE A 444 3.77 -25.75 16.52
C ILE A 444 3.34 -25.64 17.99
N ALA A 445 4.15 -24.99 18.83
CA ALA A 445 3.78 -24.75 20.23
C ALA A 445 2.56 -23.80 20.33
N LEU A 446 2.54 -22.72 19.54
CA LEU A 446 1.42 -21.78 19.48
C LEU A 446 0.15 -22.47 19.01
N ALA A 447 0.19 -23.19 17.88
CA ALA A 447 -0.97 -23.87 17.33
C ALA A 447 -1.55 -24.90 18.31
N ARG A 448 -0.70 -25.66 19.00
CA ARG A 448 -1.13 -26.59 20.06
C ARG A 448 -1.74 -25.86 21.25
N GLN A 449 -1.19 -24.71 21.64
CA GLN A 449 -1.74 -23.90 22.74
C GLN A 449 -3.13 -23.38 22.39
N ILE A 450 -3.32 -22.85 21.18
CA ILE A 450 -4.62 -22.39 20.67
C ILE A 450 -5.61 -23.56 20.59
N ALA A 451 -5.17 -24.74 20.12
CA ALA A 451 -6.02 -25.93 20.09
C ALA A 451 -6.58 -26.31 21.47
N THR A 452 -5.85 -26.05 22.58
CA THR A 452 -6.35 -26.31 23.93
C THR A 452 -7.43 -25.35 24.42
N THR A 453 -7.60 -24.20 23.77
CA THR A 453 -8.65 -23.22 24.12
C THR A 453 -9.92 -23.40 23.29
N LYS A 454 -9.87 -24.26 22.27
CA LYS A 454 -10.99 -24.61 21.38
C LYS A 454 -11.70 -25.87 21.91
N ASP A 455 -12.52 -25.71 22.95
CA ASP A 455 -13.25 -26.80 23.62
C ASP A 455 -14.34 -27.46 22.74
N ASP A 456 -14.73 -26.81 21.63
CA ASP A 456 -15.85 -27.23 20.78
C ASP A 456 -15.44 -28.07 19.54
N LEU A 457 -14.16 -28.41 19.38
CA LEU A 457 -13.70 -29.19 18.23
C LEU A 457 -14.09 -30.67 18.38
N GLU A 458 -15.02 -31.15 17.55
CA GLU A 458 -15.45 -32.56 17.56
C GLU A 458 -14.29 -33.53 17.28
N LYS A 459 -13.31 -33.11 16.47
CA LYS A 459 -12.13 -33.91 16.13
C LYS A 459 -10.85 -33.07 16.24
N PRO A 460 -9.78 -33.62 16.85
CA PRO A 460 -8.54 -32.90 17.01
C PRO A 460 -7.85 -32.61 15.67
N VAL A 461 -7.08 -31.54 15.65
CA VAL A 461 -6.11 -31.22 14.59
C VAL A 461 -4.73 -31.68 15.06
N GLU A 462 -3.98 -32.34 14.18
CA GLU A 462 -2.61 -32.77 14.45
C GLU A 462 -1.64 -31.64 14.08
N PHE A 463 -0.57 -31.47 14.86
CA PHE A 463 0.50 -30.51 14.57
C PHE A 463 1.86 -31.17 14.76
N GLU A 464 2.78 -31.02 13.80
CA GLU A 464 4.11 -31.61 13.84
C GLU A 464 5.20 -30.66 13.31
N GLU A 465 6.35 -30.63 13.98
CA GLU A 465 7.52 -29.89 13.51
C GLU A 465 8.13 -30.64 12.32
N TRP A 466 8.21 -29.97 11.17
CA TRP A 466 8.77 -30.56 9.97
C TRP A 466 9.39 -29.51 9.05
N ASP A 467 10.65 -29.75 8.68
CA ASP A 467 11.33 -28.97 7.66
C ASP A 467 10.87 -29.44 6.26
N LEU A 468 10.00 -28.64 5.64
CA LEU A 468 9.46 -28.90 4.31
C LEU A 468 10.54 -29.01 3.22
N ILE A 469 11.64 -28.27 3.36
CA ILE A 469 12.71 -28.20 2.36
C ILE A 469 13.67 -29.38 2.50
N ALA A 470 14.21 -29.61 3.70
CA ALA A 470 15.27 -30.59 3.92
C ALA A 470 14.86 -31.82 4.76
N GLY A 471 13.69 -31.80 5.39
CA GLY A 471 13.23 -32.86 6.28
C GLY A 471 12.87 -34.16 5.55
N PRO A 472 12.98 -35.33 6.22
CA PRO A 472 12.50 -36.59 5.66
C PRO A 472 10.98 -36.58 5.55
N TYR A 473 10.38 -37.28 4.58
CA TYR A 473 8.92 -37.32 4.44
C TYR A 473 8.20 -38.17 5.48
N SER A 474 8.89 -38.98 6.27
CA SER A 474 8.26 -39.90 7.24
C SER A 474 7.29 -39.26 8.25
N PRO A 475 7.47 -38.00 8.71
CA PRO A 475 6.49 -37.32 9.56
C PRO A 475 5.15 -37.02 8.88
N VAL A 476 5.17 -36.78 7.56
CA VAL A 476 4.00 -36.32 6.80
C VAL A 476 3.42 -37.35 5.82
N LEU A 477 4.23 -38.34 5.40
CA LEU A 477 3.85 -39.44 4.52
C LEU A 477 3.96 -40.76 5.28
N ASN A 478 3.01 -41.00 6.18
CA ASN A 478 2.89 -42.21 6.99
C ASN A 478 1.46 -42.73 7.03
N GLY A 479 1.30 -44.00 7.43
CA GLY A 479 -0.02 -44.63 7.56
C GLY A 479 -0.81 -44.62 6.27
N GLU A 480 -2.04 -44.10 6.32
CA GLU A 480 -2.94 -43.98 5.15
C GLU A 480 -2.52 -42.87 4.17
N GLN A 481 -1.55 -42.04 4.56
CA GLN A 481 -1.05 -40.89 3.81
C GLN A 481 0.30 -41.18 3.14
N THR A 482 0.75 -42.44 3.12
CA THR A 482 1.97 -42.84 2.38
C THR A 482 1.88 -42.54 0.87
N GLU A 483 0.69 -42.56 0.29
CA GLU A 483 0.42 -42.20 -1.11
C GLU A 483 0.07 -40.70 -1.30
N GLY A 484 0.16 -39.90 -0.24
CA GLY A 484 -0.17 -38.47 -0.23
C GLY A 484 -1.58 -38.14 0.26
N TRP A 485 -1.81 -36.84 0.42
CA TRP A 485 -3.01 -36.19 0.96
C TRP A 485 -3.97 -35.78 -0.16
N ASP A 486 -5.27 -35.75 0.15
CA ASP A 486 -6.30 -35.31 -0.80
C ASP A 486 -6.17 -33.82 -1.11
N VAL A 487 -5.92 -33.02 -0.07
CA VAL A 487 -5.72 -31.58 -0.16
C VAL A 487 -4.45 -31.18 0.59
N VAL A 488 -3.56 -30.49 -0.10
CA VAL A 488 -2.40 -29.80 0.50
C VAL A 488 -2.62 -28.30 0.40
N LEU A 489 -2.45 -27.59 1.50
CA LEU A 489 -2.68 -26.15 1.62
C LEU A 489 -1.35 -25.44 1.87
N ASP A 490 -1.18 -24.28 1.26
CA ASP A 490 -0.10 -23.34 1.53
C ASP A 490 -0.70 -21.94 1.56
N LYS A 491 -0.66 -21.32 2.76
CA LYS A 491 -1.14 -19.95 2.98
C LYS A 491 0.03 -19.00 3.26
N GLY A 492 0.95 -18.90 2.30
CA GLY A 492 2.06 -17.92 2.31
C GLY A 492 3.43 -18.53 2.61
N THR A 493 3.53 -19.83 2.86
CA THR A 493 4.81 -20.51 3.12
C THR A 493 5.73 -20.44 1.91
N PHE A 494 5.18 -20.58 0.71
CA PHE A 494 5.94 -20.37 -0.53
C PHE A 494 6.47 -18.93 -0.65
N ASP A 495 5.73 -17.94 -0.15
CA ASP A 495 6.18 -16.54 -0.15
C ASP A 495 7.39 -16.35 0.76
N ALA A 496 7.32 -16.83 2.01
CA ALA A 496 8.44 -16.79 2.95
C ALA A 496 9.70 -17.45 2.35
N ILE A 497 9.55 -18.65 1.77
CA ILE A 497 10.65 -19.38 1.14
C ILE A 497 11.20 -18.64 -0.10
N SER A 498 10.35 -17.95 -0.85
CA SER A 498 10.76 -17.17 -2.02
C SER A 498 11.62 -15.95 -1.67
N LEU A 499 11.52 -15.46 -0.43
CA LEU A 499 12.27 -14.33 0.13
C LEU A 499 13.53 -14.75 0.90
N SER A 500 13.82 -16.05 0.96
CA SER A 500 15.04 -16.55 1.57
C SER A 500 16.23 -16.37 0.62
N ASP A 501 17.40 -16.02 1.16
CA ASP A 501 18.66 -16.03 0.41
C ASP A 501 19.33 -17.42 0.38
N GLU A 502 18.77 -18.38 1.14
CA GLU A 502 19.32 -19.71 1.29
C GLU A 502 19.25 -20.51 -0.02
N LYS A 503 20.17 -21.44 -0.13
CA LYS A 503 20.34 -22.28 -1.31
C LYS A 503 20.41 -23.74 -0.93
N ASP A 504 19.90 -24.59 -1.81
CA ASP A 504 20.04 -26.03 -1.70
C ASP A 504 21.53 -26.46 -1.88
N ALA A 505 21.79 -27.75 -1.70
CA ALA A 505 23.13 -28.32 -1.88
C ALA A 505 23.67 -28.16 -3.32
N GLN A 506 22.81 -27.84 -4.29
CA GLN A 506 23.11 -27.62 -5.69
C GLN A 506 23.27 -26.13 -6.03
N GLY A 507 23.12 -25.23 -5.06
CA GLY A 507 23.24 -23.78 -5.23
C GLY A 507 21.99 -23.11 -5.83
N ARG A 508 20.87 -23.83 -5.95
CA ARG A 508 19.56 -23.29 -6.37
C ARG A 508 18.90 -22.60 -5.20
N ARG A 509 18.06 -21.59 -5.46
CA ARG A 509 17.24 -21.00 -4.39
C ARG A 509 16.21 -22.00 -3.88
N LEU A 510 15.86 -21.92 -2.59
CA LEU A 510 14.91 -22.86 -1.98
C LEU A 510 13.55 -22.91 -2.71
N CYS A 511 13.06 -21.76 -3.20
CA CYS A 511 11.82 -21.69 -3.98
C CYS A 511 11.85 -22.53 -5.27
N GLU A 512 13.03 -22.74 -5.88
CA GLU A 512 13.16 -23.58 -7.08
C GLU A 512 12.89 -25.06 -6.80
N CYS A 513 13.15 -25.49 -5.56
CA CYS A 513 12.98 -26.88 -5.13
C CYS A 513 11.58 -27.13 -4.56
N TYR A 514 10.83 -26.08 -4.25
CA TYR A 514 9.58 -26.16 -3.50
C TYR A 514 8.54 -27.07 -4.17
N ARG A 515 8.35 -26.93 -5.49
CA ARG A 515 7.46 -27.81 -6.26
C ARG A 515 7.87 -29.29 -6.14
N GLU A 516 9.18 -29.58 -6.22
CA GLU A 516 9.71 -30.95 -6.13
C GLU A 516 9.43 -31.56 -4.75
N ARG A 517 9.33 -30.72 -3.72
CA ARG A 517 9.02 -31.09 -2.34
C ARG A 517 7.52 -31.27 -2.09
N VAL A 518 6.68 -30.44 -2.70
CA VAL A 518 5.22 -30.48 -2.51
C VAL A 518 4.55 -31.57 -3.37
N LEU A 519 5.07 -31.84 -4.58
CA LEU A 519 4.45 -32.81 -5.51
C LEU A 519 4.19 -34.20 -4.89
N PRO A 520 5.12 -34.82 -4.13
CA PRO A 520 4.88 -36.12 -3.49
C PRO A 520 3.85 -36.07 -2.36
N LEU A 521 3.59 -34.89 -1.78
CA LEU A 521 2.65 -34.71 -0.68
C LEU A 521 1.20 -34.82 -1.13
N VAL A 522 0.92 -34.46 -2.38
CA VAL A 522 -0.41 -34.50 -2.97
C VAL A 522 -0.61 -35.86 -3.60
N ARG A 523 -1.68 -36.59 -3.30
CA ARG A 523 -1.95 -37.86 -3.99
C ARG A 523 -2.30 -37.64 -5.46
N LYS A 524 -2.19 -38.67 -6.30
CA LYS A 524 -2.67 -38.58 -7.69
C LYS A 524 -4.16 -38.27 -7.72
N GLY A 525 -4.57 -37.25 -8.47
CA GLY A 525 -5.93 -36.72 -8.50
C GLY A 525 -6.27 -35.74 -7.37
N GLY A 526 -5.45 -35.67 -6.31
CA GLY A 526 -5.59 -34.70 -5.22
C GLY A 526 -5.19 -33.29 -5.65
N VAL A 527 -5.45 -32.32 -4.77
CA VAL A 527 -5.23 -30.90 -5.05
C VAL A 527 -4.25 -30.23 -4.10
N PHE A 528 -3.58 -29.21 -4.63
CA PHE A 528 -2.70 -28.30 -3.93
C PHE A 528 -3.21 -26.87 -4.12
N LEU A 529 -3.53 -26.19 -3.03
CA LEU A 529 -3.88 -24.78 -3.04
C LEU A 529 -2.71 -23.98 -2.49
N VAL A 530 -2.23 -23.02 -3.28
CA VAL A 530 -1.19 -22.08 -2.85
C VAL A 530 -1.72 -20.66 -2.93
N THR A 531 -1.61 -19.94 -1.83
CA THR A 531 -1.95 -18.52 -1.71
C THR A 531 -0.68 -17.71 -1.60
N SER A 532 -0.56 -16.69 -2.47
CA SER A 532 0.63 -15.85 -2.53
C SER A 532 0.28 -14.36 -2.65
N CYS A 533 1.02 -13.54 -1.91
CA CYS A 533 1.07 -12.10 -2.03
C CYS A 533 2.32 -11.60 -2.77
N ASN A 534 3.23 -12.46 -3.24
CA ASN A 534 4.40 -12.01 -4.02
C ASN A 534 4.36 -12.41 -5.49
N TRP A 535 3.50 -13.37 -5.83
CA TRP A 535 3.39 -13.97 -7.15
C TRP A 535 1.98 -13.80 -7.71
N THR A 536 1.91 -13.39 -8.97
CA THR A 536 0.67 -13.37 -9.75
C THR A 536 0.24 -14.78 -10.15
N GLU A 537 -1.03 -14.97 -10.53
CA GLU A 537 -1.52 -16.25 -11.08
C GLU A 537 -0.61 -16.80 -12.19
N THR A 538 -0.16 -15.95 -13.11
CA THR A 538 0.74 -16.34 -14.22
C THR A 538 2.10 -16.79 -13.71
N GLU A 539 2.65 -16.14 -12.69
CA GLU A 539 3.94 -16.54 -12.11
C GLU A 539 3.81 -17.82 -11.29
N LEU A 540 2.74 -17.99 -10.52
CA LEU A 540 2.46 -19.24 -9.79
C LEU A 540 2.33 -20.42 -10.76
N ARG A 541 1.67 -20.24 -11.92
CA ARG A 541 1.68 -21.23 -13.00
C ARG A 541 3.10 -21.55 -13.46
N GLY A 542 3.93 -20.53 -13.69
CA GLY A 542 5.33 -20.74 -14.06
C GLY A 542 6.16 -21.51 -13.03
N TRP A 543 5.84 -21.39 -11.74
CA TRP A 543 6.51 -22.13 -10.67
C TRP A 543 6.03 -23.58 -10.53
N PHE A 544 4.73 -23.81 -10.59
CA PHE A 544 4.12 -25.08 -10.19
C PHE A 544 3.65 -25.94 -11.35
N GLU A 545 3.16 -25.35 -12.45
CA GLU A 545 2.56 -26.10 -13.55
C GLU A 545 3.58 -27.05 -14.18
N LYS A 546 3.09 -28.24 -14.57
CA LYS A 546 3.92 -29.32 -15.06
C LYS A 546 4.60 -28.93 -16.38
N THR A 547 5.86 -29.32 -16.51
CA THR A 547 6.62 -29.23 -17.76
C THR A 547 6.76 -30.59 -18.46
N SER A 548 6.12 -31.62 -17.89
CA SER A 548 6.20 -33.05 -18.28
C SER A 548 4.83 -33.73 -18.12
N GLU A 549 4.74 -35.03 -18.43
CA GLU A 549 3.48 -35.78 -18.34
C GLU A 549 2.91 -35.83 -16.91
N GLU A 550 3.76 -36.06 -15.90
CA GLU A 550 3.40 -36.01 -14.47
C GLU A 550 3.72 -34.62 -13.88
N GLY A 551 2.83 -34.11 -13.03
CA GLY A 551 3.05 -32.87 -12.28
C GLY A 551 1.74 -32.19 -11.89
N PHE A 552 1.79 -30.87 -11.66
CA PHE A 552 0.62 -30.08 -11.33
C PHE A 552 -0.04 -29.47 -12.57
N GLN A 553 -1.36 -29.51 -12.63
CA GLN A 553 -2.18 -28.84 -13.62
C GLN A 553 -3.13 -27.88 -12.93
N VAL A 554 -3.27 -26.63 -13.38
CA VAL A 554 -4.25 -25.72 -12.76
C VAL A 554 -5.66 -26.18 -13.07
N VAL A 555 -6.48 -26.28 -12.02
CA VAL A 555 -7.90 -26.70 -12.10
C VAL A 555 -8.85 -25.65 -11.53
N GLY A 556 -8.35 -24.63 -10.85
CA GLY A 556 -9.19 -23.55 -10.35
C GLY A 556 -8.39 -22.41 -9.73
N ARG A 557 -9.12 -21.37 -9.33
CA ARG A 557 -8.60 -20.22 -8.60
C ARG A 557 -9.66 -19.71 -7.64
N VAL A 558 -9.21 -19.11 -6.53
CA VAL A 558 -10.10 -18.42 -5.59
C VAL A 558 -10.24 -16.97 -6.02
N GLU A 559 -11.47 -16.46 -6.07
CA GLU A 559 -11.71 -15.07 -6.46
C GLU A 559 -11.74 -14.15 -5.24
N TYR A 560 -10.73 -13.29 -5.14
CA TYR A 560 -10.68 -12.21 -4.15
C TYR A 560 -11.24 -10.90 -4.69
N ARG A 561 -11.53 -9.98 -3.78
CA ARG A 561 -11.90 -8.61 -4.12
C ARG A 561 -10.80 -8.00 -4.98
N SER A 562 -11.16 -7.63 -6.19
CA SER A 562 -10.24 -7.10 -7.19
C SER A 562 -10.31 -5.58 -7.25
N PHE A 563 -9.16 -4.95 -7.48
CA PHE A 563 -9.04 -3.53 -7.78
C PHE A 563 -8.68 -3.38 -9.25
N SER A 564 -9.24 -2.38 -9.91
CA SER A 564 -8.91 -2.07 -11.31
C SER A 564 -8.07 -0.80 -11.35
N PHE A 565 -6.94 -0.85 -12.03
CA PHE A 565 -6.03 0.28 -12.23
C PHE A 565 -5.52 0.27 -13.67
N GLY A 566 -5.69 1.38 -14.40
CA GLY A 566 -5.18 1.52 -15.78
C GLY A 566 -5.75 0.52 -16.80
N GLY A 567 -6.98 0.02 -16.60
CA GLY A 567 -7.58 -1.01 -17.46
C GLY A 567 -7.17 -2.46 -17.13
N HIS A 568 -6.32 -2.64 -16.11
CA HIS A 568 -5.89 -3.95 -15.60
C HIS A 568 -6.55 -4.23 -14.25
N LYS A 569 -7.03 -5.46 -14.06
CA LYS A 569 -7.71 -5.92 -12.83
C LYS A 569 -6.70 -6.76 -12.03
N GLY A 570 -6.42 -6.38 -10.79
CA GLY A 570 -5.50 -7.07 -9.87
C GLY A 570 -6.16 -7.41 -8.53
N GLN A 571 -5.67 -8.42 -7.84
CA GLN A 571 -6.08 -8.79 -6.48
C GLN A 571 -4.89 -8.54 -5.53
N THR A 572 -5.13 -8.41 -4.23
CA THR A 572 -4.06 -8.24 -3.22
C THR A 572 -3.25 -9.52 -2.99
N ILE A 573 -3.87 -10.66 -3.26
CA ILE A 573 -3.28 -12.00 -3.20
C ILE A 573 -3.79 -12.82 -4.39
N SER A 574 -3.06 -13.87 -4.76
CA SER A 574 -3.45 -14.87 -5.75
C SER A 574 -3.52 -16.24 -5.10
N THR A 575 -4.64 -16.96 -5.24
CA THR A 575 -4.73 -18.38 -4.83
C THR A 575 -5.08 -19.24 -6.03
N LEU A 576 -4.18 -20.18 -6.34
CA LEU A 576 -4.39 -21.16 -7.40
C LEU A 576 -4.55 -22.56 -6.82
N CYS A 577 -5.49 -23.30 -7.40
CA CYS A 577 -5.69 -24.72 -7.14
C CYS A 577 -5.09 -25.55 -8.27
N PHE A 578 -4.13 -26.39 -7.93
CA PHE A 578 -3.48 -27.33 -8.82
C PHE A 578 -3.93 -28.75 -8.52
N ARG A 579 -4.23 -29.55 -9.55
CA ARG A 579 -4.40 -30.99 -9.41
C ARG A 579 -3.11 -31.71 -9.76
N ARG A 580 -2.73 -32.71 -8.98
CA ARG A 580 -1.67 -33.64 -9.37
C ARG A 580 -2.20 -34.62 -10.41
N VAL A 581 -1.60 -34.62 -11.59
CA VAL A 581 -1.96 -35.46 -12.75
C VAL A 581 -0.86 -36.44 -13.11
#